data_AF-A0A5R2NA96-F1
#
_entry.id   AF-A0A5R2NA96-F1
#
_cell.length_a   1.000
_cell.length_b   1.000
_cell.length_c   1.000
_cell.angle_alpha   90.00
_cell.angle_beta   90.00
_cell.angle_gamma   90.00
#
_symmetry.space_group_name_H-M   'P 1'
#
loop_
_entity.id
_entity.type
_entity.pdbx_description
1 polymer ?
#
loop_
_entity_poly.entity_id
_entity_poly.type
_entity_poly.pdbx_seq_one_letter_code
_entity_poly.pdbx_strand_id
1 'polypeptide(L)'
;DTPPWKPIAVYDDGRRVYVEFPRGIVQGEMPPIFVIGPDGEAEITNGRVYQNILIVDRLFGAAELRLGSGKRQQTVRIIRIDATRTSRLSWIPGLSAAPKRKVAPRQRGGEQS
;
A
#
# COMPACT_ATOMS: atom_id res chain seq x y z
N ASP A 1 -2.04 18.64 13.21
CA ASP A 1 -1.98 17.93 14.49
C ASP A 1 -1.78 16.45 14.28
N THR A 2 -1.05 15.79 15.18
CA THR A 2 -0.87 14.33 15.14
C THR A 2 -2.00 13.68 15.93
N PRO A 3 -2.76 12.73 15.36
CA PRO A 3 -3.84 12.09 16.10
C PRO A 3 -3.30 11.38 17.36
N PRO A 4 -4.00 11.45 18.50
CA PRO A 4 -3.55 10.82 19.75
C PRO A 4 -3.50 9.29 19.65
N TRP A 5 -4.16 8.71 18.65
CA TRP A 5 -4.14 7.29 18.34
C TRP A 5 -3.06 6.90 17.33
N LYS A 6 -2.17 7.80 16.89
CA LYS A 6 -1.11 7.43 15.93
C LYS A 6 -0.27 6.24 16.48
N PRO A 7 0.01 5.21 15.66
CA PRO A 7 0.87 4.11 16.08
C PRO A 7 2.23 4.59 16.58
N ILE A 8 2.73 3.94 17.63
CA ILE A 8 4.06 4.17 18.19
C ILE A 8 5.11 3.24 17.58
N ALA A 9 4.69 2.08 17.06
CA ALA A 9 5.55 1.16 16.33
C ALA A 9 4.76 0.39 15.26
N VAL A 10 5.45 0.03 14.18
CA VAL A 10 4.95 -0.89 13.15
C VAL A 10 6.09 -1.83 12.78
N TYR A 11 5.85 -3.13 12.86
CA TYR A 11 6.83 -4.18 12.59
C TYR A 11 6.17 -5.42 12.01
N ASP A 12 6.94 -6.32 11.40
CA ASP A 12 6.45 -7.58 10.85
C ASP A 12 7.33 -8.76 11.23
N ASP A 13 6.75 -9.98 11.20
CA ASP A 13 7.46 -11.24 11.39
C ASP A 13 7.70 -11.99 10.07
N GLY A 14 7.55 -11.31 8.93
CA GLY A 14 7.58 -11.89 7.59
C GLY A 14 6.28 -12.55 7.14
N ARG A 15 5.25 -12.65 8.00
CA ARG A 15 3.92 -13.19 7.65
C ARG A 15 2.79 -12.21 8.00
N ARG A 16 2.88 -11.59 9.17
CA ARG A 16 1.91 -10.66 9.73
C ARG A 16 2.56 -9.33 10.04
N VAL A 17 1.75 -8.27 9.98
CA VAL A 17 2.16 -6.94 10.43
C VAL A 17 1.51 -6.66 11.78
N TYR A 18 2.28 -6.10 12.69
CA TYR A 18 1.89 -5.68 14.02
C TYR A 18 1.94 -4.16 14.07
N VAL A 19 0.79 -3.54 14.34
CA VAL A 19 0.64 -2.10 14.50
C VAL A 19 0.39 -1.83 15.98
N GLU A 20 1.39 -1.27 16.66
CA GLU A 20 1.32 -0.97 18.07
C GLU A 20 0.87 0.47 18.30
N PHE A 21 -0.20 0.62 19.07
CA PHE A 21 -0.80 1.89 19.42
C PHE A 21 -0.41 2.33 20.84
N PRO A 22 -0.56 3.63 21.19
CA PRO A 22 -0.51 4.05 22.59
C PRO A 22 -1.51 3.26 23.43
N ARG A 23 -1.15 2.90 24.67
CA ARG A 23 -2.03 2.10 25.56
C ARG A 23 -3.42 2.71 25.77
N GLY A 24 -3.54 4.04 25.69
CA GLY A 24 -4.83 4.75 25.76
C GLY A 24 -5.82 4.38 24.65
N ILE A 25 -5.39 3.76 23.55
CA ILE A 25 -6.29 3.32 22.46
C ILE A 25 -7.36 2.33 22.94
N VAL A 26 -7.05 1.55 23.97
CA VAL A 26 -7.94 0.51 24.51
C VAL A 26 -9.21 1.13 25.14
N GLN A 27 -9.14 2.40 25.56
CA GLN A 27 -10.29 3.16 26.07
C GLN A 27 -11.04 3.91 24.95
N GLY A 28 -10.43 4.04 23.78
CA GLY A 28 -10.98 4.76 22.62
C GLY A 28 -11.46 3.82 21.52
N GLU A 29 -11.51 4.33 20.30
CA GLU A 29 -11.88 3.58 19.11
C GLU A 29 -10.62 3.10 18.37
N MET A 30 -10.59 1.81 18.01
CA MET A 30 -9.51 1.24 17.20
C MET A 30 -9.72 1.65 15.73
N PRO A 31 -8.76 2.33 15.08
CA PRO A 31 -8.90 2.72 13.67
C PRO A 31 -8.94 1.50 12.74
N PRO A 32 -9.94 1.39 11.85
CA PRO A 32 -9.90 0.48 10.72
C PRO A 32 -8.62 0.65 9.88
N ILE A 33 -8.03 -0.46 9.48
CA ILE A 33 -6.89 -0.49 8.57
C ILE A 33 -7.31 -0.92 7.16
N PHE A 34 -6.81 -0.19 6.17
CA PHE A 34 -6.97 -0.48 4.76
C PHE A 34 -5.59 -0.71 4.14
N VAL A 35 -5.38 -1.84 3.48
CA VAL A 35 -4.16 -2.07 2.70
C VAL A 35 -4.30 -1.33 1.38
N ILE A 36 -3.26 -0.62 0.96
CA ILE A 36 -3.25 0.05 -0.35
C ILE A 36 -2.67 -0.92 -1.38
N GLY A 37 -3.51 -1.30 -2.36
CA GLY A 37 -3.15 -2.17 -3.46
C GLY A 37 -2.17 -1.52 -4.46
N PRO A 38 -1.65 -2.29 -5.43
CA PRO A 38 -0.73 -1.77 -6.45
C PRO A 38 -1.32 -0.69 -7.36
N ASP A 39 -2.64 -0.68 -7.50
CA ASP A 39 -3.44 0.32 -8.23
C ASP A 39 -3.75 1.57 -7.38
N GLY A 40 -3.40 1.55 -6.09
CA GLY A 40 -3.71 2.63 -5.15
C GLY A 40 -5.05 2.47 -4.44
N GLU A 41 -5.78 1.38 -4.69
CA GLU A 41 -7.09 1.15 -4.08
C GLU A 41 -6.98 0.68 -2.63
N ALA A 42 -7.95 1.08 -1.81
CA ALA A 42 -7.99 0.75 -0.39
C ALA A 42 -8.77 -0.55 -0.15
N GLU A 43 -8.08 -1.61 0.23
CA GLU A 43 -8.63 -2.94 0.51
C GLU A 43 -8.85 -3.15 2.00
N ILE A 44 -10.05 -3.56 2.40
CA ILE A 44 -10.29 -4.08 3.76
C ILE A 44 -9.52 -5.38 3.93
N THR A 45 -8.77 -5.48 5.03
CA THR A 45 -8.02 -6.69 5.37
C THR A 45 -8.56 -7.30 6.65
N ASN A 46 -8.33 -8.61 6.82
CA ASN A 46 -8.65 -9.27 8.07
C ASN A 46 -7.59 -8.89 9.11
N GLY A 47 -8.05 -8.34 10.22
CA GLY A 47 -7.21 -7.91 11.33
C GLY A 47 -7.79 -8.42 12.65
N ARG A 48 -6.90 -8.65 13.62
CA ARG A 48 -7.27 -9.02 14.99
C ARG A 48 -6.61 -8.06 15.97
N VAL A 49 -7.29 -7.72 17.04
CA VAL A 49 -6.75 -6.87 18.09
C VAL A 49 -6.34 -7.72 19.29
N TYR A 50 -5.14 -7.48 19.81
CA TYR A 50 -4.67 -8.02 21.09
C TYR A 50 -4.06 -6.88 21.90
N GLN A 51 -4.66 -6.53 23.04
CA GLN A 51 -4.29 -5.35 23.82
C GLN A 51 -4.34 -4.07 22.95
N ASN A 52 -3.23 -3.32 22.88
CA ASN A 52 -3.05 -2.14 22.04
C ASN A 52 -2.40 -2.45 20.67
N ILE A 53 -2.45 -3.71 20.23
CA ILE A 53 -1.79 -4.16 18.99
C ILE A 53 -2.85 -4.64 18.00
N LEU A 54 -2.85 -4.05 16.81
CA LEU A 54 -3.59 -4.56 15.66
C LEU A 54 -2.68 -5.48 14.84
N ILE A 55 -3.10 -6.72 14.70
CA ILE A 55 -2.41 -7.79 13.99
C ILE A 55 -3.08 -7.96 12.62
N VAL A 56 -2.35 -7.66 11.56
CA VAL A 56 -2.80 -7.77 10.17
C VAL A 56 -2.25 -9.06 9.58
N ASP A 57 -3.13 -9.88 9.01
CA ASP A 57 -2.77 -11.24 8.55
C ASP A 57 -1.98 -11.31 7.24
N ARG A 58 -1.53 -10.17 6.72
CA ARG A 58 -0.71 -10.11 5.49
C ARG A 58 0.30 -8.98 5.55
N LEU A 59 1.38 -9.15 4.80
CA LEU A 59 2.31 -8.08 4.48
C LEU A 59 1.68 -7.10 3.48
N PHE A 60 2.10 -5.83 3.56
CA PHE A 60 1.70 -4.77 2.62
C PHE A 60 2.86 -3.80 2.35
N GLY A 61 2.82 -3.14 1.18
CA GLY A 61 3.74 -2.05 0.85
C GLY A 61 3.32 -0.72 1.48
N ALA A 62 2.01 -0.45 1.49
CA ALA A 62 1.42 0.67 2.20
C ALA A 62 0.04 0.31 2.78
N ALA A 63 -0.34 0.99 3.85
CA ALA A 63 -1.65 0.88 4.47
C ALA A 63 -2.10 2.24 5.03
N GLU A 64 -3.40 2.39 5.24
CA GLU A 64 -4.00 3.56 5.87
C GLU A 64 -4.83 3.14 7.08
N LEU A 65 -4.60 3.81 8.19
CA LEU A 65 -5.49 3.81 9.36
C LEU A 65 -6.41 5.01 9.24
N ARG A 66 -7.71 4.81 9.38
CA ARG A 66 -8.71 5.88 9.27
C ARG A 66 -9.57 5.89 10.52
N LEU A 67 -9.84 7.05 11.11
CA LEU A 67 -10.75 7.17 12.27
C LEU A 67 -11.64 8.41 12.15
N GLY A 68 -12.91 8.28 12.53
CA GLY A 68 -13.93 9.29 12.35
C GLY A 68 -14.55 9.26 10.95
N SER A 69 -15.27 10.32 10.58
CA SER A 69 -16.03 10.38 9.33
C SER A 69 -16.11 11.79 8.73
N GLY A 70 -16.39 11.85 7.44
CA GLY A 70 -16.53 13.10 6.69
C GLY A 70 -15.32 14.01 6.85
N LYS A 71 -15.57 15.29 7.16
CA LYS A 71 -14.51 16.31 7.33
C LYS A 71 -13.63 16.11 8.58
N ARG A 72 -14.04 15.23 9.51
CA ARG A 72 -13.30 14.94 10.75
C ARG A 72 -12.52 13.63 10.67
N GLN A 73 -12.56 12.93 9.54
CA GLN A 73 -11.79 11.72 9.37
C GLN A 73 -10.30 12.04 9.44
N GLN A 74 -9.61 11.38 10.35
CA GLN A 74 -8.18 11.43 10.49
C GLN A 74 -7.58 10.20 9.81
N THR A 75 -6.53 10.39 9.01
CA THR A 75 -5.84 9.30 8.30
C THR A 75 -4.37 9.28 8.68
N VAL A 76 -3.85 8.10 9.03
CA VAL A 76 -2.42 7.84 9.20
C VAL A 76 -1.99 6.81 8.15
N ARG A 77 -1.04 7.19 7.29
CA ARG A 77 -0.47 6.31 6.27
C ARG A 77 0.80 5.63 6.78
N ILE A 78 0.87 4.32 6.60
CA ILE A 78 2.00 3.45 6.92
C ILE A 78 2.65 3.05 5.60
N ILE A 79 3.97 3.20 5.49
CA ILE A 79 4.75 2.81 4.30
C ILE A 79 5.88 1.90 4.75
N ARG A 80 5.99 0.73 4.12
CA ARG A 80 7.07 -0.23 4.37
C ARG A 80 8.32 0.21 3.61
N ILE A 81 9.44 0.41 4.31
CA ILE A 81 10.69 0.95 3.76
C ILE A 81 11.71 -0.11 3.30
N ASP A 82 11.54 -1.36 3.73
CA ASP A 82 12.46 -2.48 3.47
C ASP A 82 12.05 -3.37 2.28
N ALA A 83 10.88 -3.13 1.66
CA ALA A 83 10.49 -3.78 0.41
C ALA A 83 11.54 -3.59 -0.71
N THR A 84 12.39 -2.56 -0.59
CA THR A 84 13.52 -2.27 -1.51
C THR A 84 14.82 -3.01 -1.17
N ARG A 85 14.96 -3.63 0.01
CA ARG A 85 16.18 -4.37 0.41
C ARG A 85 16.14 -5.84 0.00
N THR A 86 14.95 -6.45 -0.08
CA THR A 86 14.79 -7.83 -0.58
C THR A 86 14.77 -7.90 -2.11
N SER A 87 14.56 -6.78 -2.80
CA SER A 87 14.63 -6.69 -4.27
C SER A 87 16.01 -6.28 -4.81
N ARG A 88 17.08 -6.38 -4.01
CA ARG A 88 18.46 -6.10 -4.47
C ARG A 88 19.10 -7.21 -5.31
N LEU A 89 18.33 -8.18 -5.78
CA LEU A 89 18.76 -9.23 -6.72
C LEU A 89 17.74 -9.52 -7.84
N SER A 90 16.88 -8.56 -8.19
CA SER A 90 15.93 -8.73 -9.31
C SER A 90 15.90 -7.60 -10.35
N TRP A 91 16.93 -6.74 -10.39
CA TRP A 91 17.19 -5.85 -11.54
C TRP A 91 18.42 -6.36 -12.31
N ILE A 92 18.20 -7.27 -13.26
CA ILE A 92 19.06 -7.35 -14.44
C ILE A 92 18.31 -6.57 -15.52
N PRO A 93 18.80 -5.42 -16.01
CA PRO A 93 18.16 -4.70 -17.09
C PRO A 93 18.50 -5.40 -18.40
N GLY A 94 17.55 -6.15 -18.97
CA GLY A 94 17.73 -6.76 -20.28
C GLY A 94 16.82 -7.93 -20.56
N LEU A 95 15.51 -7.73 -20.60
CA LEU A 95 14.58 -8.49 -21.44
C LEU A 95 13.21 -7.78 -21.47
N SER A 96 12.98 -7.10 -22.60
CA SER A 96 11.70 -6.83 -23.23
C SER A 96 10.69 -5.86 -22.58
N ALA A 97 10.71 -4.61 -23.07
CA ALA A 97 9.53 -4.03 -23.73
C ALA A 97 9.98 -2.80 -24.55
N ALA A 98 10.03 -2.95 -25.87
CA ALA A 98 10.33 -1.86 -26.80
C ALA A 98 9.18 -0.84 -26.86
N PRO A 99 9.45 0.46 -27.11
CA PRO A 99 8.41 1.48 -27.15
C PRO A 99 7.62 1.42 -28.46
N LYS A 100 6.28 1.55 -28.38
CA LYS A 100 5.43 1.72 -29.57
C LYS A 100 5.74 3.06 -30.25
N ARG A 101 6.39 3.01 -31.40
CA ARG A 101 6.44 4.12 -32.36
C ARG A 101 5.13 4.17 -33.17
N LYS A 102 4.46 5.32 -33.16
CA LYS A 102 3.49 5.69 -34.19
C LYS A 102 4.23 5.99 -35.49
N VAL A 103 3.80 5.38 -36.60
CA VAL A 103 4.18 5.79 -37.95
C VAL A 103 2.93 5.77 -38.85
N ALA A 104 2.55 6.93 -39.35
CA ALA A 104 1.94 7.09 -40.67
C ALA A 104 2.92 7.99 -41.45
N PRO A 105 3.17 7.76 -42.76
CA PRO A 105 2.31 8.43 -43.74
C PRO A 105 2.15 7.76 -45.14
N ARG A 106 1.07 8.18 -45.81
CA ARG A 106 0.81 8.49 -47.24
C ARG A 106 1.36 7.64 -48.43
N GLN A 107 0.37 7.30 -49.28
CA GLN A 107 0.26 7.46 -50.75
C GLN A 107 0.88 6.45 -51.76
N ARG A 108 -0.02 6.02 -52.67
CA ARG A 108 0.05 5.98 -54.15
C ARG A 108 0.32 4.62 -54.84
N GLY A 109 -0.73 4.14 -55.53
CA GLY A 109 -0.73 3.93 -56.98
C GLY A 109 -0.53 2.51 -57.54
N GLY A 110 -1.56 2.02 -58.25
CA GLY A 110 -1.52 1.01 -59.34
C GLY A 110 -1.15 -0.42 -58.94
N GLU A 111 -1.47 -1.49 -59.65
CA GLU A 111 -2.34 -1.80 -60.79
C GLU A 111 -2.28 -3.35 -60.91
N GLN A 112 -3.24 -3.98 -61.60
CA GLN A 112 -3.22 -5.35 -62.15
C GLN A 112 -3.46 -6.49 -61.12
N SER A 113 -4.34 -7.46 -61.33
CA SER A 113 -5.05 -7.97 -62.52
C SER A 113 -6.49 -8.36 -62.18
#